data_AF-A0A935LZW1-F1
#
_entry.id   AF-A0A935LZW1-F1
#
_cell.length_a   1.000
_cell.length_b   1.000
_cell.length_c   1.000
_cell.angle_alpha   90.00
_cell.angle_beta   90.00
_cell.angle_gamma   90.00
#
_symmetry.space_group_name_H-M   'P 1'
#
loop_
_entity.id
_entity.type
_entity.pdbx_description
1 polymer ?
#
loop_
_entity_poly.entity_id
_entity_poly.type
_entity_poly.pdbx_seq_one_letter_code
_entity_poly.pdbx_strand_id
1 'polypeptide(L)'
;MNNTDQDDDNFWCDLPDDLNAAFQAIQDRRAAQVGQPFDPTELVRLATEQWPDLPLVAASFALCTLAWNESECYTYFLGYAERGALIRAGCEFIDHPTLGELLVDLMLDERVEGGVRVLGIDYLDRVFGQNPEDFRCEILWPKDFDLDGLLAELETPDEEPCPHMRIVHIATTPRPAR
;
A
#
# COMPACT_ATOMS: atom_id res chain seq x y z
N MET A 1 13.64 35.99 -16.55
CA MET A 1 13.65 34.54 -16.33
C MET A 1 13.98 34.35 -14.88
N ASN A 2 12.96 34.20 -14.03
CA ASN A 2 13.13 33.85 -12.62
C ASN A 2 12.49 32.47 -12.45
N ASN A 3 13.33 31.47 -12.16
CA ASN A 3 12.90 30.17 -11.66
C ASN A 3 12.30 30.37 -10.27
N THR A 4 11.05 29.98 -10.10
CA THR A 4 10.43 29.69 -8.81
C THR A 4 10.01 28.23 -8.84
N ASP A 5 11.01 27.34 -8.84
CA ASP A 5 10.85 25.93 -8.52
C ASP A 5 11.44 25.78 -7.11
N GLN A 6 10.65 26.11 -6.09
CA GLN A 6 11.09 26.09 -4.70
C GLN A 6 10.10 25.24 -3.90
N ASP A 7 10.53 23.99 -3.65
CA ASP A 7 10.23 23.16 -2.48
C ASP A 7 8.76 23.05 -2.02
N ASP A 8 7.94 22.32 -2.78
CA ASP A 8 6.59 21.91 -2.35
C ASP A 8 6.59 20.73 -1.35
N ASP A 9 7.77 20.19 -0.99
CA ASP A 9 7.88 18.99 -0.13
C ASP A 9 7.90 19.29 1.38
N ASN A 10 7.87 20.56 1.79
CA ASN A 10 8.01 20.98 3.21
C ASN A 10 6.74 21.57 3.84
N PHE A 11 5.55 21.25 3.34
CA PHE A 11 4.28 21.77 3.88
C PHE A 11 4.09 21.52 5.39
N TRP A 12 4.79 20.54 5.96
CA TRP A 12 4.69 20.14 7.37
C TRP A 12 5.70 20.82 8.31
N CYS A 13 6.70 21.54 7.78
CA CYS A 13 7.81 22.07 8.61
C CYS A 13 7.48 23.37 9.34
N ASP A 14 6.39 24.07 8.97
CA ASP A 14 6.02 25.38 9.53
C ASP A 14 4.77 25.33 10.43
N LEU A 15 4.42 24.16 10.97
CA LEU A 15 3.34 24.08 11.95
C LEU A 15 3.75 24.82 13.24
N PRO A 16 2.88 25.68 13.80
CA PRO A 16 3.02 26.20 15.16
C PRO A 16 3.43 25.13 16.18
N ASP A 17 4.28 25.47 17.15
CA ASP A 17 4.85 24.53 18.13
C ASP A 17 3.79 23.66 18.83
N ASP A 18 2.61 24.21 19.10
CA ASP A 18 1.49 23.50 19.71
C ASP A 18 0.85 22.47 18.76
N LEU A 19 0.75 22.78 17.47
CA LEU A 19 0.30 21.82 16.45
C LEU A 19 1.35 20.73 16.20
N ASN A 20 2.64 21.08 16.21
CA ASN A 20 3.71 20.10 16.07
C ASN A 20 3.74 19.12 17.26
N ALA A 21 3.60 19.62 18.48
CA ALA A 21 3.49 18.79 19.68
C ALA A 21 2.24 17.89 19.67
N ALA A 22 1.09 18.43 19.20
CA ALA A 22 -0.13 17.65 19.06
C ALA A 22 0.01 16.54 18.00
N PHE A 23 0.64 16.85 16.86
CA PHE A 23 0.94 15.89 15.81
C PHE A 23 1.85 14.78 16.33
N GLN A 24 2.96 15.11 17.00
CA GLN A 24 3.86 14.13 17.58
C GLN A 24 3.14 13.22 18.60
N ALA A 25 2.29 13.79 19.46
CA ALA A 25 1.52 13.00 20.42
C ALA A 25 0.50 12.05 19.75
N ILE A 26 0.00 12.39 18.55
CA ILE A 26 -0.83 11.49 17.74
C ILE A 26 0.04 10.36 17.17
N GLN A 27 1.23 10.68 16.65
CA GLN A 27 2.16 9.69 16.12
C GLN A 27 2.63 8.70 17.19
N ASP A 28 3.00 9.19 18.37
CA ASP A 28 3.42 8.34 19.49
C ASP A 28 2.29 7.40 19.92
N ARG A 29 1.05 7.90 19.95
CA ARG A 29 -0.12 7.07 20.29
C ARG A 29 -0.38 5.99 19.25
N ARG A 30 -0.23 6.31 17.96
CA ARG A 30 -0.38 5.36 16.85
C ARG A 30 0.74 4.31 16.88
N ALA A 31 1.97 4.73 17.12
CA ALA A 31 3.12 3.82 17.28
C ALA A 31 2.97 2.89 18.48
N ALA A 32 2.29 3.34 19.56
CA ALA A 32 2.02 2.52 20.73
C ALA A 32 0.83 1.54 20.59
N GLN A 33 0.05 1.61 19.51
CA GLN A 33 -1.06 0.69 19.29
C GLN A 33 -0.55 -0.73 19.01
N VAL A 34 -0.99 -1.69 19.84
CA VAL A 34 -0.74 -3.11 19.63
C VAL A 34 -1.82 -3.68 18.70
N GLY A 35 -1.38 -4.36 17.64
CA GLY A 35 -2.28 -5.03 16.71
C GLY A 35 -3.10 -6.12 17.38
N GLN A 36 -4.28 -6.38 16.85
CA GLN A 36 -5.11 -7.51 17.28
C GLN A 36 -4.67 -8.78 16.54
N PRO A 37 -4.70 -9.97 17.17
CA PRO A 37 -4.48 -11.23 16.47
C PRO A 37 -5.39 -11.35 15.24
N PHE A 38 -4.80 -11.75 14.12
CA PHE A 38 -5.49 -11.94 12.84
C PHE A 38 -5.14 -13.31 12.26
N ASP A 39 -6.15 -13.99 11.72
CA ASP A 39 -5.98 -15.27 11.01
C ASP A 39 -5.97 -15.00 9.50
N PRO A 40 -4.81 -15.10 8.82
CA PRO A 40 -4.71 -14.81 7.40
C PRO A 40 -5.16 -15.95 6.49
N THR A 41 -5.57 -17.10 7.03
CA THR A 41 -5.77 -18.35 6.27
C THR A 41 -6.67 -18.14 5.04
N GLU A 42 -7.77 -17.43 5.18
CA GLU A 42 -8.71 -17.21 4.08
C GLU A 42 -8.12 -16.28 3.00
N LEU A 43 -7.42 -15.22 3.39
CA LEU A 43 -6.77 -14.31 2.42
C LEU A 43 -5.62 -15.00 1.68
N VAL A 44 -4.85 -15.85 2.36
CA VAL A 44 -3.82 -16.69 1.73
C VAL A 44 -4.44 -17.61 0.70
N ARG A 45 -5.53 -18.29 1.05
CA ARG A 45 -6.26 -19.19 0.14
C ARG A 45 -6.76 -18.42 -1.09
N LEU A 46 -7.45 -17.31 -0.89
CA LEU A 46 -7.99 -16.49 -1.98
C LEU A 46 -6.87 -15.93 -2.88
N ALA A 47 -5.77 -15.44 -2.31
CA ALA A 47 -4.64 -14.91 -3.09
C ALA A 47 -4.00 -16.01 -3.93
N THR A 48 -3.86 -17.22 -3.38
CA THR A 48 -3.33 -18.38 -4.10
C THR A 48 -4.22 -18.79 -5.28
N GLU A 49 -5.55 -18.72 -5.10
CA GLU A 49 -6.52 -19.10 -6.14
C GLU A 49 -6.71 -18.03 -7.22
N GLN A 50 -6.75 -16.76 -6.83
CA GLN A 50 -7.09 -15.64 -7.72
C GLN A 50 -5.85 -15.02 -8.39
N TRP A 51 -4.68 -15.12 -7.76
CA TRP A 51 -3.43 -14.58 -8.30
C TRP A 51 -2.34 -15.65 -8.35
N PRO A 52 -2.52 -16.73 -9.13
CA PRO A 52 -1.53 -17.80 -9.23
C PRO A 52 -0.16 -17.31 -9.75
N ASP A 53 -0.14 -16.21 -10.50
CA ASP A 53 1.08 -15.58 -11.03
C ASP A 53 1.77 -14.64 -10.01
N LEU A 54 1.18 -14.40 -8.84
CA LEU A 54 1.72 -13.55 -7.77
C LEU A 54 1.88 -14.32 -6.44
N PRO A 55 2.66 -15.42 -6.40
CA PRO A 55 2.79 -16.27 -5.22
C PRO A 55 3.37 -15.54 -4.00
N LEU A 56 4.15 -14.49 -4.23
CA LEU A 56 4.72 -13.65 -3.17
C LEU A 56 3.64 -12.89 -2.38
N VAL A 57 2.50 -12.57 -2.99
CA VAL A 57 1.40 -11.89 -2.29
C VAL A 57 0.71 -12.84 -1.31
N ALA A 58 0.46 -14.09 -1.72
CA ALA A 58 -0.06 -15.11 -0.82
C ALA A 58 0.91 -15.40 0.35
N ALA A 59 2.21 -15.49 0.07
CA ALA A 59 3.24 -15.61 1.11
C ALA A 59 3.25 -14.41 2.05
N SER A 60 3.08 -13.19 1.52
CA SER A 60 3.00 -11.96 2.32
C SER A 60 1.77 -11.94 3.23
N PHE A 61 0.62 -12.39 2.74
CA PHE A 61 -0.57 -12.56 3.58
C PHE A 61 -0.34 -13.54 4.72
N ALA A 62 0.39 -14.64 4.51
CA ALA A 62 0.67 -15.60 5.56
C ALA A 62 1.48 -15.01 6.74
N LEU A 63 2.23 -13.93 6.50
CA LEU A 63 2.96 -13.19 7.54
C LEU A 63 2.08 -12.21 8.30
N CYS A 64 0.91 -11.86 7.76
CA CYS A 64 -0.06 -10.97 8.38
C CYS A 64 -0.77 -11.69 9.53
N THR A 65 -0.17 -11.72 10.71
CA THR A 65 -0.74 -12.36 11.91
C THR A 65 -1.34 -11.38 12.91
N LEU A 66 -1.21 -10.09 12.62
CA LEU A 66 -1.78 -8.99 13.37
C LEU A 66 -2.53 -8.05 12.43
N ALA A 67 -3.57 -7.41 12.96
CA ALA A 67 -4.35 -6.41 12.26
C ALA A 67 -4.58 -5.15 13.11
N TRP A 68 -4.57 -3.99 12.46
CA TRP A 68 -4.90 -2.68 13.02
C TRP A 68 -6.07 -2.10 12.24
N ASN A 69 -7.24 -2.06 12.87
CA ASN A 69 -8.43 -1.45 12.29
C ASN A 69 -8.33 0.07 12.48
N GLU A 70 -7.96 0.81 11.44
CA GLU A 70 -7.92 2.28 11.51
C GLU A 70 -9.33 2.88 11.41
N SER A 71 -10.20 2.24 10.61
CA SER A 71 -11.60 2.60 10.48
C SER A 71 -12.43 1.40 10.06
N GLU A 72 -13.75 1.59 9.91
CA GLU A 72 -14.63 0.56 9.35
C GLU A 72 -14.31 0.22 7.88
N CYS A 73 -13.58 1.09 7.19
CA CYS A 73 -13.25 0.97 5.76
C CYS A 73 -11.84 0.43 5.49
N TYR A 74 -10.96 0.35 6.50
CA TYR A 74 -9.54 0.06 6.31
C TYR A 74 -8.97 -0.81 7.44
N THR A 75 -8.36 -1.93 7.05
CA THR A 75 -7.60 -2.82 7.94
C THR A 75 -6.16 -2.88 7.50
N TYR A 76 -5.23 -2.54 8.39
CA TYR A 76 -3.80 -2.69 8.11
C TYR A 76 -3.23 -3.95 8.76
N PHE A 77 -2.19 -4.52 8.15
CA PHE A 77 -1.44 -5.66 8.70
C PHE A 77 -0.04 -5.30 9.16
N LEU A 78 0.38 -4.05 8.94
CA LEU A 78 1.67 -3.52 9.38
C LEU A 78 1.48 -2.50 10.50
N GLY A 79 2.34 -2.55 11.52
CA GLY A 79 2.34 -1.54 12.58
C GLY A 79 2.73 -0.16 12.05
N TYR A 80 2.30 0.91 12.73
CA TYR A 80 2.52 2.29 12.25
C TYR A 80 3.99 2.59 11.93
N ALA A 81 4.92 2.14 12.80
CA ALA A 81 6.35 2.33 12.63
C ALA A 81 6.95 1.55 11.43
N GLU A 82 6.34 0.43 11.03
CA GLU A 82 6.81 -0.36 9.90
C GLU A 82 6.48 0.32 8.56
N ARG A 83 5.33 1.00 8.48
CA ARG A 83 4.80 1.57 7.23
C ARG A 83 5.67 2.67 6.64
N GLY A 84 6.29 3.48 7.49
CA GLY A 84 7.07 4.65 7.06
C GLY A 84 8.38 4.32 6.34
N ALA A 85 8.83 3.07 6.42
CA ALA A 85 10.06 2.61 5.78
C ALA A 85 9.82 1.90 4.43
N LEU A 86 8.59 1.85 3.95
CA LEU A 86 8.20 1.04 2.80
C LEU A 86 7.85 1.90 1.59
N ILE A 87 8.13 1.39 0.40
CA ILE A 87 7.80 2.04 -0.87
C ILE A 87 6.51 1.44 -1.40
N ARG A 88 5.58 2.25 -1.92
CA ARG A 88 4.33 1.71 -2.47
C ARG A 88 4.61 0.97 -3.78
N ALA A 89 4.23 -0.30 -3.85
CA ALA A 89 4.38 -1.14 -5.05
C ALA A 89 3.16 -1.05 -5.98
N GLY A 90 1.96 -0.99 -5.39
CA GLY A 90 0.69 -0.99 -6.14
C GLY A 90 -0.47 -1.44 -5.28
N CYS A 91 -1.59 -1.83 -5.91
CA CYS A 91 -2.74 -2.38 -5.20
C CYS A 91 -3.53 -3.38 -6.04
N GLU A 92 -3.82 -4.57 -5.51
CA GLU A 92 -4.53 -5.65 -6.22
C GLU A 92 -5.97 -5.83 -5.71
N PHE A 93 -6.88 -6.33 -6.56
CA PHE A 93 -8.26 -6.60 -6.16
C PHE A 93 -8.49 -8.08 -5.89
N ILE A 94 -9.08 -8.41 -4.74
CA ILE A 94 -9.41 -9.78 -4.35
C ILE A 94 -10.91 -9.91 -4.05
N ASP A 95 -11.56 -10.89 -4.67
CA ASP A 95 -12.98 -11.17 -4.44
C ASP A 95 -13.13 -12.02 -3.16
N HIS A 96 -13.64 -11.43 -2.08
CA HIS A 96 -13.90 -12.13 -0.82
C HIS A 96 -15.37 -12.56 -0.71
N PRO A 97 -15.67 -13.84 -0.39
CA PRO A 97 -17.04 -14.38 -0.48
C PRO A 97 -18.04 -13.72 0.48
N THR A 98 -17.59 -13.19 1.61
CA THR A 98 -18.45 -12.54 2.62
C THR A 98 -18.22 -11.04 2.78
N LEU A 99 -17.09 -10.53 2.26
CA LEU A 99 -16.69 -9.13 2.46
C LEU A 99 -16.78 -8.33 1.15
N GLY A 100 -17.10 -8.97 0.04
CA GLY A 100 -17.11 -8.33 -1.27
C GLY A 100 -15.71 -8.19 -1.86
N GLU A 101 -15.58 -7.30 -2.83
CA GLU A 101 -14.30 -6.97 -3.45
C GLU A 101 -13.46 -6.12 -2.49
N LEU A 102 -12.21 -6.54 -2.25
CA LEU A 102 -11.27 -5.85 -1.40
C LEU A 102 -10.12 -5.31 -2.25
N LEU A 103 -9.66 -4.11 -1.97
CA LEU A 103 -8.41 -3.58 -2.53
C LEU A 103 -7.27 -3.89 -1.56
N VAL A 104 -6.18 -4.47 -2.06
CA VAL A 104 -5.03 -4.91 -1.28
C VAL A 104 -3.84 -4.02 -1.60
N ASP A 105 -3.41 -3.20 -0.65
CA ASP A 105 -2.23 -2.36 -0.84
C ASP A 105 -0.94 -3.17 -0.68
N LEU A 106 -0.09 -3.11 -1.71
CA LEU A 106 1.20 -3.78 -1.78
C LEU A 106 2.34 -2.78 -1.61
N MET A 107 3.33 -3.18 -0.83
CA MET A 107 4.52 -2.39 -0.53
C MET A 107 5.78 -3.18 -0.86
N LEU A 108 6.86 -2.46 -1.18
CA LEU A 108 8.20 -3.00 -1.27
C LEU A 108 8.93 -2.86 0.08
N ASP A 109 9.59 -3.94 0.50
CA ASP A 109 10.42 -4.04 1.69
C ASP A 109 11.70 -4.81 1.37
N GLU A 110 12.80 -4.10 1.21
CA GLU A 110 14.11 -4.68 0.85
C GLU A 110 14.66 -5.64 1.92
N ARG A 111 14.10 -5.57 3.14
CA ARG A 111 14.53 -6.40 4.28
C ARG A 111 13.92 -7.80 4.27
N VAL A 112 13.01 -8.08 3.34
CA VAL A 112 12.23 -9.32 3.28
C VAL A 112 12.50 -10.03 1.96
N GLU A 113 12.74 -11.34 2.02
CA GLU A 113 12.95 -12.16 0.83
C GLU A 113 11.74 -12.08 -0.12
N GLY A 114 11.98 -11.75 -1.38
CA GLY A 114 10.92 -11.50 -2.38
C GLY A 114 10.33 -10.08 -2.33
N GLY A 115 10.76 -9.24 -1.39
CA GLY A 115 10.57 -7.79 -1.43
C GLY A 115 9.15 -7.27 -1.28
N VAL A 116 8.12 -8.11 -1.22
CA VAL A 116 6.70 -7.67 -1.16
C VAL A 116 6.15 -7.81 0.24
N ARG A 117 5.37 -6.81 0.68
CA ARG A 117 4.57 -6.82 1.91
C ARG A 117 3.15 -6.36 1.60
N VAL A 118 2.16 -6.95 2.28
CA VAL A 118 0.79 -6.41 2.27
C VAL A 118 0.67 -5.37 3.37
N LEU A 119 0.36 -4.13 2.99
CA LEU A 119 0.11 -3.05 3.95
C LEU A 119 -1.22 -3.23 4.66
N GLY A 120 -2.27 -3.51 3.90
CA GLY A 120 -3.64 -3.54 4.36
C GLY A 120 -4.64 -3.86 3.27
N ILE A 121 -5.91 -3.86 3.65
CA ILE A 121 -7.05 -4.00 2.77
C ILE A 121 -8.07 -2.89 2.97
N ASP A 122 -8.70 -2.51 1.87
CA ASP A 122 -9.83 -1.58 1.83
C ASP A 122 -11.11 -2.36 1.52
N TYR A 123 -12.17 -2.07 2.26
CA TYR A 123 -13.49 -2.64 2.03
C TYR A 123 -14.24 -1.75 1.04
N LEU A 124 -14.16 -2.07 -0.25
CA LEU A 124 -14.63 -1.16 -1.31
C LEU A 124 -16.13 -0.88 -1.25
N ASP A 125 -16.91 -1.86 -0.82
CA ASP A 125 -18.35 -1.72 -0.58
C ASP A 125 -18.65 -0.64 0.47
N ARG A 126 -17.77 -0.47 1.46
CA ARG A 126 -17.86 0.53 2.53
C ARG A 126 -17.26 1.88 2.13
N VAL A 127 -16.16 1.87 1.38
CA VAL A 127 -15.51 3.10 0.88
C VAL A 127 -16.41 3.82 -0.12
N PHE A 128 -16.99 3.09 -1.08
CA PHE A 128 -17.74 3.68 -2.19
C PHE A 128 -19.25 3.63 -2.03
N GLY A 129 -19.75 2.86 -1.05
CA GLY A 129 -21.19 2.68 -0.84
C GLY A 129 -21.84 1.91 -1.98
N GLN A 130 -21.93 0.58 -1.83
CA GLN A 130 -22.70 -0.37 -2.67
C GLN A 130 -22.50 -0.36 -4.21
N ASN A 131 -21.71 0.54 -4.82
CA ASN A 131 -21.45 0.55 -6.27
C ASN A 131 -19.94 0.54 -6.59
N PRO A 132 -19.27 -0.62 -6.41
CA PRO A 132 -17.84 -0.77 -6.75
C PRO A 132 -17.55 -0.85 -8.26
N GLU A 133 -18.57 -1.00 -9.12
CA GLU A 133 -18.36 -1.29 -10.56
C GLU A 133 -17.75 -0.14 -11.39
N ASP A 134 -17.66 1.07 -10.83
CA ASP A 134 -17.12 2.25 -11.51
C ASP A 134 -15.61 2.45 -11.31
N PHE A 135 -14.95 1.62 -10.49
CA PHE A 135 -13.53 1.79 -10.16
C PHE A 135 -12.73 0.52 -10.42
N ARG A 136 -11.87 0.56 -11.44
CA ARG A 136 -10.70 -0.31 -11.52
C ARG A 136 -9.45 0.53 -11.46
N CYS A 137 -8.58 0.21 -10.53
CA CYS A 137 -7.19 0.63 -10.59
C CYS A 137 -6.50 -0.34 -11.55
N GLU A 138 -6.22 0.09 -12.79
CA GLU A 138 -5.29 -0.65 -13.63
C GLU A 138 -3.89 -0.45 -13.07
N ILE A 139 -3.35 -1.48 -12.42
CA ILE A 139 -1.96 -1.49 -12.01
C ILE A 139 -1.13 -1.65 -13.26
N LEU A 140 -0.31 -0.65 -13.56
CA LEU A 140 0.79 -0.81 -14.49
C LEU A 140 1.95 -1.44 -13.72
N TRP A 141 1.88 -2.75 -13.43
CA TRP A 141 3.12 -3.52 -13.35
C TRP A 141 3.63 -3.58 -14.80
N PRO A 142 4.80 -3.00 -15.13
CA PRO A 142 5.45 -3.34 -16.37
C PRO A 142 5.50 -4.87 -16.46
N LYS A 143 5.15 -5.46 -17.61
CA LYS A 143 5.27 -6.91 -17.82
C LYS A 143 6.69 -7.45 -17.59
N ASP A 144 7.66 -6.53 -17.55
CA ASP A 144 9.07 -6.75 -17.32
C ASP A 144 9.53 -6.04 -16.02
N PHE A 145 8.68 -5.92 -15.00
CA PHE A 145 9.07 -5.28 -13.74
C PHE A 145 10.19 -6.08 -13.08
N ASP A 146 11.40 -5.57 -13.24
CA ASP A 146 12.61 -6.12 -12.67
C ASP A 146 12.74 -5.61 -11.23
N LEU A 147 12.19 -6.39 -10.28
CA LEU A 147 12.30 -6.10 -8.85
C LEU A 147 13.77 -6.03 -8.43
N ASP A 148 14.62 -6.90 -8.96
CA ASP A 148 16.06 -6.92 -8.66
C ASP A 148 16.74 -5.66 -9.22
N GLY A 149 16.33 -5.20 -10.41
CA GLY A 149 16.79 -3.94 -11.02
C GLY A 149 16.39 -2.71 -10.20
N LEU A 150 15.13 -2.64 -9.74
CA LEU A 150 14.67 -1.52 -8.91
C LEU A 150 15.39 -1.48 -7.54
N LEU A 151 15.55 -2.63 -6.90
CA LEU A 151 16.28 -2.73 -5.63
C LEU A 151 17.77 -2.37 -5.82
N ALA A 152 18.40 -2.79 -6.92
CA ALA A 152 19.77 -2.44 -7.23
C ALA A 152 19.96 -0.93 -7.52
N GLU A 153 18.96 -0.26 -8.10
CA GLU A 153 18.97 1.20 -8.30
C GLU A 153 18.87 1.96 -6.96
N LEU A 154 18.06 1.48 -6.01
CA LEU A 154 17.91 2.09 -4.68
C LEU A 154 19.16 1.93 -3.80
N GLU A 155 20.00 0.93 -4.07
CA GLU A 155 21.29 0.74 -3.40
C GLU A 155 22.41 1.68 -3.89
N THR A 156 22.19 2.47 -4.95
CA THR A 156 23.19 3.45 -5.44
C THR A 156 23.09 4.79 -4.69
N PRO A 157 24.08 5.17 -3.84
CA PRO A 157 23.90 6.28 -2.90
C PRO A 157 24.00 7.69 -3.50
N ASP A 158 24.38 7.84 -4.76
CA ASP A 158 24.93 9.11 -5.30
C ASP A 158 24.32 9.58 -6.64
N GLU A 159 23.28 8.93 -7.17
CA GLU A 159 22.59 9.42 -8.38
C GLU A 159 21.22 10.03 -8.03
N GLU A 160 20.94 11.21 -8.59
CA GLU A 160 19.65 11.89 -8.43
C GLU A 160 18.50 10.91 -8.72
N PRO A 161 17.40 10.94 -7.93
CA PRO A 161 16.29 10.01 -8.10
C PRO A 161 15.81 10.00 -9.56
N CYS A 162 15.86 8.82 -10.16
CA CYS A 162 15.57 8.61 -11.57
C CYS A 162 14.15 9.13 -11.88
N PRO A 163 13.95 10.01 -12.90
CA PRO A 163 12.67 10.65 -13.21
C PRO A 163 11.59 9.69 -13.76
N HIS A 164 11.82 8.37 -13.67
CA HIS A 164 10.91 7.32 -14.13
C HIS A 164 10.01 6.76 -13.02
N MET A 165 10.05 7.32 -11.80
CA MET A 165 9.00 7.12 -10.80
C MET A 165 7.72 7.84 -11.26
N ARG A 166 7.11 7.34 -12.33
CA ARG A 166 5.80 7.80 -12.80
C ARG A 166 4.79 7.32 -11.77
N ILE A 167 4.19 8.28 -11.07
CA ILE A 167 2.89 8.11 -10.43
C ILE A 167 1.99 7.39 -11.45
N VAL A 168 1.59 6.16 -11.11
CA VAL A 168 0.66 5.38 -11.93
C VAL A 168 -0.65 6.16 -11.98
N HIS A 169 -0.95 6.72 -13.15
CA HIS A 169 -2.23 7.37 -13.40
C HIS A 169 -3.34 6.32 -13.29
N ILE A 170 -4.29 6.55 -12.38
CA ILE A 170 -5.53 5.79 -12.28
C ILE A 170 -6.32 6.06 -13.57
N ALA A 171 -6.30 5.10 -14.50
CA ALA A 171 -7.17 5.13 -15.68
C ALA A 171 -8.41 4.28 -15.40
N THR A 172 -9.59 4.91 -15.43
CA THR A 172 -10.88 4.23 -15.31
C THR A 172 -11.28 3.64 -16.67
N THR A 173 -11.35 2.30 -16.79
CA THR A 173 -11.94 1.61 -17.95
C THR A 173 -13.20 0.83 -17.54
N PRO A 174 -14.30 0.86 -18.32
CA PRO A 174 -15.52 0.11 -18.01
C PRO A 174 -15.34 -1.40 -18.17
N ARG A 175 -15.95 -2.18 -17.28
CA ARG A 175 -15.96 -3.64 -17.33
C ARG A 175 -16.75 -4.16 -18.56
N PRO A 176 -16.22 -5.13 -19.34
CA PRO A 176 -17.06 -5.87 -20.28
C PRO A 176 -18.07 -6.73 -19.49
N ALA A 177 -19.36 -6.58 -19.83
CA ALA A 177 -20.44 -7.35 -19.22
C ALA A 177 -20.17 -8.86 -19.33
N ARG A 178 -20.36 -9.58 -18.21
CA ARG A 178 -20.37 -11.05 -18.18
C ARG A 178 -21.71 -11.60 -18.65
#